data_AF-A0A2K3M1D8-F1
#
_entry.id   AF-A0A2K3M1D8-F1
#
_cell.length_a   1.000
_cell.length_b   1.000
_cell.length_c   1.000
_cell.angle_alpha   90.00
_cell.angle_beta   90.00
_cell.angle_gamma   90.00
#
_symmetry.space_group_name_H-M   'P 1'
#
loop_
_entity.id
_entity.type
_entity.pdbx_description
1 polymer ?
#
loop_
_entity_poly.entity_id
_entity_poly.type
_entity_poly.pdbx_seq_one_letter_code
_entity_poly.pdbx_strand_id
1 'polypeptide(L)'
;MPPVTIHAFPTNSQVEVLISESFVIVSGEKGKFSGGFDINAFGIMQKGMDHTNPGLISVELLTDTIEAARKPSVAAIDGLALGGGLELAMACNARISTPVAQLGLPELQLGVIPGGGEGRGGEGRVFNRGEGRGGDG
;
A
#
# COMPACT_ATOMS: atom_id res chain seq x y z
N MET A 1 -21.35 -3.64 12.73
CA MET A 1 -21.29 -3.76 11.27
C MET A 1 -20.39 -4.94 10.91
N PRO A 2 -20.75 -5.81 9.94
CA PRO A 2 -19.84 -6.84 9.45
C PRO A 2 -18.62 -6.19 8.80
N PRO A 3 -17.44 -6.86 8.82
CA PRO A 3 -16.25 -6.31 8.19
C PRO A 3 -16.44 -6.14 6.69
N VAL A 4 -15.92 -5.03 6.14
CA VAL A 4 -15.95 -4.73 4.70
C VAL A 4 -14.56 -4.98 4.14
N THR A 5 -14.47 -5.75 3.06
CA THR A 5 -13.23 -5.98 2.31
C THR A 5 -13.22 -5.13 1.04
N ILE A 6 -12.17 -4.35 0.86
CA ILE A 6 -11.92 -3.58 -0.37
C ILE A 6 -10.70 -4.18 -1.05
N HIS A 7 -10.85 -4.54 -2.33
CA HIS A 7 -9.74 -5.00 -3.17
C HIS A 7 -9.16 -3.80 -3.92
N ALA A 8 -7.90 -3.51 -3.63
CA ALA A 8 -7.14 -2.43 -4.24
C ALA A 8 -6.06 -3.01 -5.17
N PHE A 9 -5.80 -2.29 -6.27
CA PHE A 9 -4.87 -2.60 -7.34
C PHE A 9 -5.29 -3.79 -8.25
N PRO A 10 -5.39 -3.59 -9.58
CA PRO A 10 -5.75 -4.63 -10.54
C PRO A 10 -4.57 -5.53 -10.93
N THR A 11 -3.40 -5.36 -10.33
CA THR A 11 -2.20 -6.15 -10.66
C THR A 11 -2.25 -7.54 -10.01
N ASN A 12 -1.29 -8.42 -10.37
CA ASN A 12 -1.20 -9.83 -9.93
C ASN A 12 -1.04 -10.04 -8.40
N SER A 13 -1.22 -9.01 -7.58
CA SER A 13 -1.25 -9.04 -6.12
C SER A 13 -2.30 -8.03 -5.66
N GLN A 14 -3.45 -8.53 -5.24
CA GLN A 14 -4.53 -7.68 -4.70
C GLN A 14 -4.14 -7.26 -3.29
N VAL A 15 -4.21 -5.96 -3.00
CA VAL A 15 -4.18 -5.48 -1.62
C VAL A 15 -5.59 -5.49 -1.09
N GLU A 16 -5.81 -6.19 0.02
CA GLU A 16 -7.08 -6.24 0.72
C GLU A 16 -7.06 -5.26 1.89
N VAL A 17 -8.11 -4.45 2.00
CA VAL A 17 -8.37 -3.59 3.15
C VAL A 17 -9.59 -4.12 3.89
N LEU A 18 -9.38 -4.64 5.09
CA LEU A 18 -10.42 -5.11 5.99
C LEU A 18 -10.75 -4.02 7.01
N ILE A 19 -11.96 -3.48 6.94
CA ILE A 19 -12.45 -2.47 7.89
C ILE A 19 -13.44 -3.13 8.84
N SER A 20 -13.10 -3.19 10.14
CA SER A 20 -14.00 -3.66 11.20
C SER A 20 -14.53 -2.48 12.03
N GLU A 21 -15.35 -2.75 13.05
CA GLU A 21 -15.76 -1.74 14.04
C GLU A 21 -14.59 -1.17 14.85
N SER A 22 -13.54 -1.97 15.08
CA SER A 22 -12.49 -1.62 16.05
C SER A 22 -11.13 -1.37 15.42
N PHE A 23 -10.89 -1.86 14.21
CA PHE A 23 -9.57 -1.81 13.57
C PHE A 23 -9.67 -1.84 12.05
N VAL A 24 -8.54 -1.52 11.40
CA VAL A 24 -8.32 -1.71 9.98
C VAL A 24 -7.08 -2.58 9.76
N ILE A 25 -7.19 -3.59 8.90
CA ILE A 25 -6.04 -4.38 8.45
C ILE A 25 -5.87 -4.14 6.96
N VAL A 26 -4.63 -3.90 6.54
CA VAL A 26 -4.24 -3.89 5.13
C VAL A 26 -3.25 -5.04 4.92
N SER A 27 -3.53 -5.92 3.97
CA SER A 27 -2.68 -7.07 3.65
C SER A 27 -2.68 -7.32 2.15
N GLY A 28 -1.66 -8.02 1.65
CA GLY A 28 -1.69 -8.54 0.29
C GLY A 28 -1.83 -10.05 0.25
N GLU A 29 -2.03 -10.58 -0.95
CA GLU A 29 -2.20 -12.00 -1.20
C GLU A 29 -0.96 -12.66 -1.80
N LYS A 30 -0.91 -14.00 -1.75
CA LYS A 30 0.08 -14.83 -2.47
C LYS A 30 1.55 -14.46 -2.15
N GLY A 31 1.83 -14.13 -0.88
CA GLY A 31 3.18 -13.84 -0.40
C GLY A 31 3.74 -12.50 -0.90
N LYS A 32 2.87 -11.57 -1.33
CA LYS A 32 3.23 -10.23 -1.75
C LYS A 32 2.21 -9.24 -1.21
N PHE A 33 2.68 -8.13 -0.66
CA PHE A 33 1.82 -7.04 -0.24
C PHE A 33 1.30 -6.28 -1.45
N SER A 34 2.19 -5.65 -2.22
CA SER A 34 1.89 -5.01 -3.50
C SER A 34 3.13 -4.96 -4.39
N GLY A 35 2.97 -5.40 -5.63
CA GLY A 35 4.00 -5.28 -6.66
C GLY A 35 4.14 -3.87 -7.27
N GLY A 36 3.31 -2.91 -6.84
CA GLY A 36 3.21 -1.59 -7.47
C GLY A 36 2.42 -1.61 -8.78
N PHE A 37 2.55 -0.53 -9.54
CA PHE A 37 1.89 -0.38 -10.84
C PHE A 37 2.64 -1.11 -11.95
N ASP A 38 1.88 -1.60 -12.94
CA ASP A 38 2.49 -2.12 -14.17
C ASP A 38 3.22 -0.98 -14.90
N ILE A 39 4.52 -1.16 -15.11
CA ILE A 39 5.39 -0.19 -15.80
C ILE A 39 4.93 0.00 -17.25
N ASN A 40 4.28 -0.99 -17.86
CA ASN A 40 3.68 -0.85 -19.18
C ASN A 40 2.48 0.11 -19.16
N ALA A 41 1.72 0.15 -18.06
CA ALA A 41 0.65 1.12 -17.86
C ALA A 41 1.20 2.53 -17.66
N PHE A 42 2.41 2.67 -17.08
CA PHE A 42 3.08 3.97 -16.92
C PHE A 42 3.37 4.66 -18.26
N GLY A 43 3.80 3.90 -19.28
CA GLY A 43 4.01 4.42 -20.63
C GLY A 43 2.74 4.93 -21.33
N ILE A 44 1.56 4.46 -20.89
CA ILE A 44 0.25 4.90 -21.37
C ILE A 44 -0.17 6.21 -20.67
N MET A 45 0.06 6.31 -19.36
CA MET A 45 -0.23 7.52 -18.56
C MET A 45 0.59 8.73 -19.03
N GLN A 46 1.86 8.52 -19.42
CA GLN A 46 2.73 9.59 -19.94
C GLN A 46 2.25 10.15 -21.30
N LYS A 47 1.44 9.40 -22.05
CA LYS A 47 0.90 9.80 -23.36
C LYS A 47 -0.43 10.56 -23.28
N GLY A 48 -0.89 10.93 -22.08
CA GLY A 48 -2.06 11.77 -21.89
C GLY A 48 -3.40 11.09 -22.19
N MET A 49 -3.46 9.75 -22.12
CA MET A 49 -4.68 9.00 -22.40
C MET A 49 -5.39 8.58 -21.11
N ASP A 50 -6.49 9.28 -20.85
CA ASP A 50 -7.64 8.98 -19.98
C ASP A 50 -7.40 8.39 -18.57
N HIS A 51 -7.56 9.24 -17.56
CA HIS A 51 -7.52 8.91 -16.12
C HIS A 51 -8.73 8.09 -15.63
N THR A 52 -9.57 7.58 -16.54
CA THR A 52 -10.86 6.97 -16.22
C THR A 52 -10.88 5.46 -16.38
N ASN A 53 -9.78 4.75 -16.10
CA ASN A 53 -9.88 3.29 -15.99
C ASN A 53 -10.75 2.95 -14.75
N PRO A 54 -11.99 2.45 -14.92
CA PRO A 54 -12.99 2.40 -13.83
C PRO A 54 -12.66 1.38 -12.73
N GLY A 55 -11.61 0.57 -12.92
CA GLY A 55 -11.13 -0.43 -11.95
C GLY A 55 -9.95 0.02 -11.09
N LEU A 56 -9.44 1.23 -11.28
CA LEU A 56 -8.35 1.78 -10.46
C LEU A 56 -8.93 2.65 -9.34
N ILE A 57 -9.09 2.08 -8.15
CA ILE A 57 -9.29 2.89 -6.95
C ILE A 57 -8.01 3.68 -6.72
N SER A 58 -8.10 5.01 -6.62
CA SER A 58 -6.93 5.84 -6.36
C SER A 58 -6.34 5.50 -5.00
N VAL A 59 -5.00 5.48 -4.93
CA VAL A 59 -4.27 5.28 -3.66
C VAL A 59 -4.72 6.33 -2.64
N GLU A 60 -4.92 7.56 -3.09
CA GLU A 60 -5.46 8.67 -2.29
C GLU A 60 -6.80 8.34 -1.63
N LEU A 61 -7.76 7.80 -2.39
CA LEU A 61 -9.07 7.45 -1.82
C LEU A 61 -8.95 6.37 -0.74
N LEU A 62 -8.06 5.39 -0.94
CA LEU A 62 -7.82 4.35 0.05
C LEU A 62 -7.15 4.90 1.30
N THR A 63 -6.12 5.73 1.15
CA THR A 63 -5.43 6.37 2.29
C THR A 63 -6.38 7.28 3.07
N ASP A 64 -7.19 8.08 2.36
CA ASP A 64 -8.16 8.97 2.99
C ASP A 64 -9.26 8.16 3.71
N THR A 65 -9.66 7.00 3.17
CA THR A 65 -10.62 6.09 3.83
C THR A 65 -10.04 5.52 5.12
N ILE A 66 -8.78 5.10 5.12
CA ILE A 66 -8.10 4.56 6.31
C ILE A 66 -7.96 5.66 7.37
N GLU A 67 -7.54 6.86 6.98
CA GLU A 67 -7.40 8.00 7.89
C GLU A 67 -8.75 8.44 8.46
N ALA A 68 -9.79 8.51 7.63
CA ALA A 68 -11.14 8.87 8.03
C ALA A 68 -11.80 7.83 8.95
N ALA A 69 -11.39 6.56 8.89
CA ALA A 69 -11.92 5.51 9.75
C ALA A 69 -11.63 5.77 11.25
N ARG A 70 -10.60 6.57 11.59
CA ARG A 70 -10.19 6.90 12.97
C ARG A 70 -10.07 5.66 13.88
N LYS A 71 -9.62 4.54 13.31
CA LYS A 71 -9.42 3.26 13.99
C LYS A 71 -7.94 2.88 13.91
N PRO A 72 -7.41 2.14 14.91
CA PRO A 72 -6.10 1.53 14.80
C PRO A 72 -5.97 0.75 13.49
N SER A 73 -4.98 1.10 12.67
CA SER A 73 -4.71 0.50 11.37
C SER A 73 -3.33 -0.14 11.31
N VAL A 74 -3.26 -1.34 10.76
CA VAL A 74 -2.01 -2.11 10.63
C VAL A 74 -1.86 -2.62 9.20
N ALA A 75 -0.70 -2.35 8.60
CA ALA A 75 -0.29 -3.00 7.35
C ALA A 75 0.53 -4.26 7.66
N ALA A 76 0.01 -5.43 7.26
CA ALA A 76 0.69 -6.72 7.35
C ALA A 76 1.40 -7.00 6.02
N ILE A 77 2.71 -6.79 5.99
CA ILE A 77 3.53 -6.78 4.78
C ILE A 77 4.30 -8.09 4.66
N ASP A 78 4.06 -8.82 3.57
CA ASP A 78 4.90 -9.93 3.13
C ASP A 78 5.42 -9.67 1.71
N GLY A 79 6.63 -10.17 1.41
CA GLY A 79 7.24 -9.98 0.10
C GLY A 79 7.36 -8.52 -0.34
N LEU A 80 6.90 -8.19 -1.55
CA LEU A 80 7.05 -6.86 -2.13
C LEU A 80 6.00 -5.89 -1.60
N ALA A 81 6.38 -4.67 -1.21
CA ALA A 81 5.50 -3.51 -1.09
C ALA A 81 6.12 -2.33 -1.84
N LEU A 82 5.64 -2.10 -3.06
CA LEU A 82 6.21 -1.13 -3.98
C LEU A 82 5.20 -0.03 -4.35
N GLY A 83 5.70 1.20 -4.51
CA GLY A 83 4.95 2.31 -5.05
C GLY A 83 3.69 2.66 -4.25
N GLY A 84 2.56 2.81 -4.94
CA GLY A 84 1.26 3.07 -4.32
C GLY A 84 0.86 2.08 -3.22
N GLY A 85 1.34 0.83 -3.28
CA GLY A 85 1.16 -0.13 -2.19
C GLY A 85 1.95 0.27 -0.94
N LEU A 86 3.20 0.71 -1.09
CA LEU A 86 3.98 1.21 0.05
C LEU A 86 3.38 2.49 0.61
N GLU A 87 2.83 3.38 -0.23
CA GLU A 87 2.11 4.57 0.23
C GLU A 87 0.90 4.23 1.08
N LEU A 88 0.11 3.24 0.65
CA LEU A 88 -1.01 2.72 1.44
C LEU A 88 -0.56 2.10 2.77
N ALA A 89 0.54 1.34 2.76
CA ALA A 89 1.13 0.81 3.98
C ALA A 89 1.65 1.92 4.90
N MET A 90 2.18 3.00 4.34
CA MET A 90 2.63 4.17 5.09
C MET A 90 1.45 4.90 5.73
N ALA A 91 0.28 4.96 5.10
CA ALA A 91 -0.93 5.56 5.67
C ALA A 91 -1.41 4.90 6.97
N CYS A 92 -1.10 3.61 7.18
CA CYS A 92 -1.46 2.89 8.41
C CYS A 92 -0.71 3.43 9.66
N ASN A 93 -1.30 3.22 10.84
CA ASN A 93 -0.69 3.59 12.12
C ASN A 93 0.55 2.75 12.42
N ALA A 94 0.48 1.45 12.15
CA ALA A 94 1.59 0.52 12.31
C ALA A 94 1.81 -0.33 11.06
N ARG A 95 3.02 -0.89 10.96
CA ARG A 95 3.45 -1.80 9.90
C ARG A 95 4.14 -2.99 10.57
N ILE A 96 3.79 -4.20 10.13
CA ILE A 96 4.46 -5.44 10.50
C ILE A 96 4.94 -6.07 9.21
N SER A 97 6.24 -6.35 9.11
CA SER A 97 6.84 -6.90 7.89
C SER A 97 7.53 -8.23 8.16
N THR A 98 7.44 -9.17 7.22
CA THR A 98 8.31 -10.35 7.24
C THR A 98 9.77 -9.96 7.00
N PRO A 99 10.76 -10.76 7.45
CA PRO A 99 12.18 -10.47 7.23
C PRO A 99 12.58 -10.42 5.74
N VAL A 100 11.79 -11.08 4.88
CA VAL A 100 12.00 -11.13 3.43
C VAL A 100 11.33 -9.97 2.68
N ALA A 101 10.63 -9.08 3.40
CA ALA A 101 9.88 -8.00 2.78
C ALA A 101 10.82 -6.97 2.11
N GLN A 102 10.47 -6.52 0.92
CA GLN A 102 11.17 -5.48 0.18
C GLN A 102 10.25 -4.29 -0.03
N LEU A 103 10.66 -3.13 0.48
CA LEU A 103 9.90 -1.89 0.46
C LEU A 103 10.62 -0.90 -0.45
N GLY A 104 9.91 -0.27 -1.38
CA GLY A 104 10.50 0.75 -2.24
C GLY A 104 9.50 1.64 -2.96
N LEU A 105 9.95 2.82 -3.34
CA LEU A 105 9.25 3.76 -4.22
C LEU A 105 10.02 3.84 -5.55
N PRO A 106 9.87 2.84 -6.45
CA PRO A 106 10.57 2.81 -7.73
C PRO A 106 10.24 4.01 -8.64
N GLU A 107 9.12 4.70 -8.38
CA GLU A 107 8.71 5.94 -9.04
C GLU A 107 9.79 7.03 -9.00
N LEU A 108 10.52 7.11 -7.87
CA LEU A 108 11.62 8.07 -7.71
C LEU A 108 12.75 7.83 -8.71
N GLN A 109 12.99 6.57 -9.07
CA GLN A 109 14.00 6.21 -10.08
C GLN A 109 13.56 6.62 -11.49
N LEU A 110 12.26 6.80 -11.71
CA LEU A 110 11.65 7.25 -12.96
C LEU A 110 11.42 8.77 -12.99
N GLY A 111 11.88 9.51 -11.98
CA GLY A 111 11.68 10.96 -11.87
C GLY A 111 10.25 11.36 -11.51
N VAL A 112 9.45 10.43 -10.99
CA VAL A 112 8.07 10.67 -10.56
C VAL A 112 8.06 10.80 -9.05
N ILE A 113 7.41 11.86 -8.55
CA ILE A 113 7.23 12.05 -7.10
C ILE A 113 6.01 11.22 -6.66
N PRO A 114 6.18 10.25 -5.75
CA PRO A 114 5.08 9.52 -5.15
C PRO A 114 4.08 10.45 -4.46
N GLY A 115 2.78 10.17 -4.59
CA GLY A 115 1.75 10.75 -3.73
C GLY A 115 1.33 12.19 -4.01
N GLY A 116 1.75 12.81 -5.13
CA GLY A 116 1.49 14.23 -5.39
C GLY A 116 2.28 15.10 -4.40
N GLY A 117 3.44 15.60 -4.84
CA GLY A 117 4.50 16.20 -4.02
C GLY A 117 4.19 17.48 -3.22
N GLU A 118 2.97 17.73 -2.78
CA GLU A 118 2.58 18.96 -2.10
C GLU A 118 1.91 18.66 -0.75
N GLY A 119 2.73 18.53 0.30
CA GLY A 119 2.34 18.93 1.65
C GLY A 119 1.33 18.04 2.40
N ARG A 120 1.64 16.76 2.63
CA ARG A 120 1.08 16.07 3.80
C ARG A 120 2.13 16.04 4.92
N GLY A 121 1.94 16.89 5.93
CA GLY A 121 2.78 17.02 7.13
C GLY A 121 2.71 15.81 8.07
N GLY A 122 2.90 14.60 7.53
CA GLY A 122 3.04 13.39 8.31
C GLY A 122 4.44 13.32 8.89
N GLU A 123 4.57 13.50 10.19
CA GLU A 123 5.80 13.19 10.95
C GLU A 123 6.35 11.82 10.53
N GLY A 124 7.68 11.71 10.43
CA GLY A 124 8.38 10.49 10.04
C GLY A 124 7.93 9.30 10.88
N ARG A 125 7.09 8.44 10.30
CA ARG A 125 6.58 7.26 10.99
C ARG A 125 7.65 6.17 10.96
N VAL A 126 8.19 5.86 12.12
CA VAL A 126 9.25 4.85 12.32
C VAL A 126 8.82 3.50 11.74
N PHE A 127 9.67 2.94 10.88
CA PHE A 127 9.59 1.57 10.41
C PHE A 127 10.26 0.67 11.44
N ASN A 128 9.50 -0.17 12.15
CA ASN A 128 10.07 -1.14 13.08
C ASN A 128 10.11 -2.51 12.37
N ARG A 129 11.30 -2.97 12.02
CA ARG A 129 11.50 -4.30 11.42
C ARG A 129 11.23 -5.33 12.51
N GLY A 130 10.18 -6.12 12.37
CA GLY A 130 9.93 -7.25 13.27
C GLY A 130 11.09 -8.25 13.17
N GLU A 131 11.86 -8.40 14.24
CA GLU A 131 12.89 -9.44 14.31
C GLU A 131 12.20 -10.81 14.40
N GLY A 132 12.12 -11.50 13.26
CA GLY A 132 11.76 -12.90 13.22
C GLY A 132 12.86 -13.72 13.90
N ARG A 133 12.57 -14.29 15.07
CA ARG A 133 13.43 -15.33 15.65
C ARG A 133 13.40 -16.54 14.71
N GLY A 134 14.48 -16.72 13.94
CA GLY A 134 14.73 -17.94 13.18
C GLY A 134 14.78 -19.13 14.13
N GLY A 135 13.86 -20.08 13.96
CA GLY A 135 13.97 -21.40 14.55
C GLY A 135 14.74 -22.27 13.58
N ASP A 136 16.01 -22.52 13.86
CA ASP A 136 16.74 -23.65 13.29
C ASP A 136 16.22 -24.93 13.96
N GLY A 137 15.69 -25.84 13.14
CA GLY A 137 15.26 -27.18 13.50
C GLY A 137 15.39 -28.11 12.30
#